data_AF-B5DU88-F1
#
_entry.id   AF-B5DU88-F1
#
_cell.length_a   1.000
_cell.length_b   1.000
_cell.length_c   1.000
_cell.angle_alpha   90.00
_cell.angle_beta   90.00
_cell.angle_gamma   90.00
#
_symmetry.space_group_name_H-M   'P 1'
#
loop_
_entity.id
_entity.type
_entity.pdbx_description
1 polymer ?
#
loop_
_entity_poly.entity_id
_entity_poly.type
_entity_poly.pdbx_seq_one_letter_code
_entity_poly.pdbx_strand_id
1 'polypeptide(L)'
;MVVPRNNRSDSTSNRAPEAAIGLRTPNSLSTDRIRAPSTSRRRRHASTNTATTGPTASDAEVSGPSRPKRQRTDSNESLEETYNCPICFESVSSRDPVATKCGHVFCRQCIRTVIRRFHKCPVCRMRSTLRQLKSITM
;
A
#
# COMPACT_ATOMS: atom_id res chain seq x y z
N MET A 1 14.86 9.96 -75.34
CA MET A 1 13.41 10.20 -75.52
C MET A 1 12.69 9.62 -74.31
N VAL A 2 11.76 10.40 -73.76
CA VAL A 2 11.14 10.18 -72.44
C VAL A 2 9.65 9.88 -72.64
N VAL A 3 9.09 9.02 -71.76
CA VAL A 3 7.66 8.74 -71.42
C VAL A 3 6.78 8.02 -72.48
N PRO A 4 5.67 7.31 -72.11
CA PRO A 4 4.74 7.59 -71.00
C PRO A 4 4.42 6.48 -69.98
N ARG A 5 4.02 6.98 -68.80
CA ARG A 5 3.24 6.32 -67.74
C ARG A 5 1.79 6.10 -68.20
N ASN A 6 1.17 5.00 -67.80
CA ASN A 6 -0.23 4.93 -67.32
C ASN A 6 -0.44 3.54 -66.69
N ASN A 7 -0.69 3.33 -65.38
CA ASN A 7 -1.72 3.78 -64.42
C ASN A 7 -2.99 2.90 -64.41
N ARG A 8 -3.45 2.56 -63.19
CA ARG A 8 -4.79 2.06 -62.76
C ARG A 8 -5.10 0.58 -63.00
N SER A 9 -5.74 -0.20 -62.12
CA SER A 9 -6.42 0.00 -60.83
C SER A 9 -6.66 -1.37 -60.15
N ASP A 10 -7.04 -1.30 -58.86
CA ASP A 10 -7.82 -2.30 -58.09
C ASP A 10 -7.15 -3.64 -57.75
N SER A 11 -7.10 -4.06 -56.49
CA SER A 11 -8.31 -4.51 -55.81
C SER A 11 -8.15 -4.53 -54.30
N THR A 12 -9.22 -4.11 -53.63
CA THR A 12 -9.49 -4.32 -52.21
C THR A 12 -9.44 -5.81 -51.83
N SER A 13 -8.88 -6.13 -50.67
CA SER A 13 -9.30 -7.30 -49.88
C SER A 13 -8.85 -7.18 -48.43
N ASN A 14 -9.79 -6.71 -47.61
CA ASN A 14 -9.83 -7.00 -46.19
C ASN A 14 -9.81 -8.52 -45.98
N ARG A 15 -8.94 -9.02 -45.10
CA ARG A 15 -9.14 -10.35 -44.50
C ARG A 15 -8.68 -10.34 -43.04
N ALA A 16 -9.63 -10.63 -42.17
CA ALA A 16 -9.55 -10.62 -40.71
C ALA A 16 -8.67 -11.77 -40.14
N PRO A 17 -8.23 -11.67 -38.87
CA PRO A 17 -7.58 -12.79 -38.18
C PRO A 17 -8.63 -13.78 -37.66
N GLU A 18 -8.44 -15.07 -37.93
CA GLU A 18 -9.28 -16.15 -37.40
C GLU A 18 -9.07 -16.31 -35.88
N ALA A 19 -10.18 -16.21 -35.16
CA ALA A 19 -10.29 -16.57 -33.75
C ALA A 19 -10.53 -18.08 -33.63
N ALA A 20 -9.54 -18.84 -33.14
CA ALA A 20 -9.74 -20.22 -32.74
C ALA A 20 -10.19 -20.27 -31.27
N ILE A 21 -11.46 -20.61 -31.07
CA ILE A 21 -12.07 -20.92 -29.77
C ILE A 21 -11.66 -22.35 -29.40
N GLY A 22 -10.74 -22.49 -28.44
CA GLY A 22 -10.38 -23.78 -27.84
C GLY A 22 -11.30 -24.11 -26.67
N LEU A 23 -12.06 -25.19 -26.82
CA LEU A 23 -13.12 -25.67 -25.94
C LEU A 23 -12.63 -26.14 -24.56
N ARG A 24 -13.55 -26.06 -23.59
CA ARG A 24 -13.41 -26.44 -22.19
C ARG A 24 -13.48 -27.97 -22.05
N THR A 25 -12.52 -28.60 -21.39
CA THR A 25 -12.63 -30.00 -20.92
C THR A 25 -12.93 -30.04 -19.43
N PRO A 26 -13.98 -30.73 -18.96
CA PRO A 26 -14.22 -30.97 -17.54
C PRO A 26 -13.57 -32.28 -17.05
N ASN A 27 -13.12 -32.24 -15.80
CA ASN A 27 -12.85 -33.32 -14.84
C ASN A 27 -11.73 -34.34 -15.11
N SER A 28 -10.72 -34.29 -14.23
CA SER A 28 -10.23 -35.46 -13.51
C SER A 28 -9.81 -35.07 -12.09
N LEU A 29 -10.61 -35.49 -11.12
CA LEU A 29 -10.31 -35.70 -9.69
C LEU A 29 -9.10 -36.68 -9.62
N SER A 30 -8.12 -36.68 -8.71
CA SER A 30 -8.07 -36.43 -7.27
C SER A 30 -6.58 -36.40 -6.87
N THR A 31 -6.20 -35.66 -5.82
CA THR A 31 -5.72 -36.23 -4.54
C THR A 31 -5.13 -35.13 -3.67
N ASP A 32 -5.85 -34.89 -2.58
CA ASP A 32 -5.48 -34.29 -1.31
C ASP A 32 -3.99 -34.36 -0.94
N ARG A 33 -3.39 -33.21 -0.56
CA ARG A 33 -2.54 -33.07 0.64
C ARG A 33 -2.57 -31.63 1.17
N ILE A 34 -3.37 -31.45 2.21
CA ILE A 34 -3.26 -30.37 3.19
C ILE A 34 -1.80 -30.23 3.68
N ARG A 35 -1.22 -29.01 3.65
CA ARG A 35 -0.13 -28.66 4.56
C ARG A 35 -0.38 -27.30 5.21
N ALA A 36 -0.39 -27.37 6.54
CA ALA A 36 -0.93 -26.41 7.50
C ALA A 36 -0.15 -25.07 7.61
N PRO A 37 -0.73 -24.06 8.30
CA PRO A 37 -0.11 -22.75 8.52
C PRO A 37 1.02 -22.81 9.55
N SER A 38 2.14 -22.19 9.22
CA SER A 38 3.26 -21.94 10.13
C SER A 38 2.87 -20.90 11.19
N THR A 39 2.22 -21.36 12.26
CA THR A 39 2.06 -20.58 13.49
C THR A 39 3.39 -20.53 14.23
N SER A 40 4.24 -19.55 13.89
CA SER A 40 5.44 -19.25 14.68
C SER A 40 5.03 -18.66 16.03
N ARG A 41 5.11 -19.56 17.01
CA ARG A 41 4.69 -19.47 18.40
C ARG A 41 5.24 -18.23 19.11
N ARG A 42 4.35 -17.61 19.88
CA ARG A 42 4.65 -16.72 21.01
C ARG A 42 5.86 -17.24 21.80
N ARG A 43 6.89 -16.41 21.97
CA ARG A 43 7.90 -16.61 23.00
C ARG A 43 7.21 -16.42 24.36
N ARG A 44 6.89 -17.54 25.02
CA ARG A 44 6.62 -17.58 26.45
C ARG A 44 7.97 -17.64 27.14
N HIS A 45 8.33 -16.59 27.87
CA HIS A 45 9.36 -16.72 28.91
C HIS A 45 8.64 -17.16 30.18
N ALA A 46 8.92 -18.40 30.57
CA ALA A 46 8.56 -18.97 31.86
C ALA A 46 9.85 -19.52 32.48
N SER A 47 9.87 -19.53 33.81
CA SER A 47 10.88 -20.12 34.71
C SER A 47 12.04 -19.17 35.08
N THR A 48 12.45 -19.04 36.34
CA THR A 48 12.15 -19.83 37.55
C THR A 48 12.64 -19.07 38.78
N ASN A 49 12.03 -19.38 39.92
CA ASN A 49 12.28 -18.82 41.23
C ASN A 49 13.68 -19.20 41.75
N THR A 50 14.47 -18.21 42.16
CA THR A 50 15.60 -18.38 43.08
C THR A 50 15.26 -17.66 44.38
N ALA A 51 14.95 -18.45 45.41
CA ALA A 51 14.98 -18.01 46.80
C ALA A 51 16.40 -18.21 47.33
N THR A 52 16.98 -17.23 48.04
CA THR A 52 17.93 -17.42 49.16
C THR A 52 18.19 -16.07 49.86
N THR A 53 17.67 -15.97 51.09
CA THR A 53 18.10 -15.21 52.29
C THR A 53 18.24 -13.67 52.28
N GLY A 54 17.42 -12.99 53.11
CA GLY A 54 17.60 -11.58 53.56
C GLY A 54 18.59 -11.46 54.74
N PRO A 55 18.49 -10.48 55.68
CA PRO A 55 17.67 -9.26 55.75
C PRO A 55 18.49 -7.98 56.10
N THR A 56 17.97 -6.78 55.84
CA THR A 56 18.17 -5.62 56.74
C THR A 56 17.05 -4.60 56.55
N ALA A 57 16.38 -4.29 57.65
CA ALA A 57 15.40 -3.22 57.75
C ALA A 57 16.05 -1.87 57.43
N SER A 58 15.42 -1.11 56.55
CA SER A 58 15.58 0.33 56.45
C SER A 58 14.27 0.87 55.91
N ASP A 59 13.55 1.52 56.81
CA ASP A 59 12.32 2.26 56.58
C ASP A 59 12.43 3.26 55.41
N ALA A 60 11.24 3.61 54.92
CA ALA A 60 10.88 4.85 54.22
C ALA A 60 10.63 4.77 52.69
N GLU A 61 9.36 5.08 52.40
CA GLU A 61 8.83 5.80 51.24
C GLU A 61 8.61 5.07 49.91
N VAL A 62 7.34 4.67 49.75
CA VAL A 62 6.74 4.17 48.53
C VAL A 62 6.75 5.27 47.46
N SER A 63 7.77 5.24 46.60
CA SER A 63 7.75 6.00 45.34
C SER A 63 6.71 5.38 44.39
N GLY A 64 5.45 5.77 44.58
CA GLY A 64 4.38 5.46 43.64
C GLY A 64 4.64 6.20 42.32
N PRO A 65 4.58 5.53 41.15
CA PRO A 65 4.66 6.24 39.88
C PRO A 65 3.44 7.15 39.77
N SER A 66 3.70 8.45 39.75
CA SER A 66 2.70 9.49 39.53
C SER A 66 1.92 9.15 38.27
N ARG A 67 0.65 8.75 38.43
CA ARG A 67 -0.28 8.63 37.30
C ARG A 67 -0.37 10.01 36.65
N PRO A 68 0.04 10.20 35.38
CA PRO A 68 -0.24 11.44 34.70
C PRO A 68 -1.76 11.55 34.57
N LYS A 69 -2.30 12.57 35.23
CA LYS A 69 -3.71 12.97 35.17
C LYS A 69 -4.00 13.26 33.70
N ARG A 70 -4.74 12.37 33.04
CA ARG A 70 -5.24 12.58 31.68
C ARG A 70 -6.15 13.81 31.72
N GLN A 71 -5.58 14.99 31.51
CA GLN A 71 -6.35 16.19 31.21
C GLN A 71 -7.06 15.94 29.89
N ARG A 72 -8.37 15.73 29.96
CA ARG A 72 -9.25 15.89 28.81
C ARG A 72 -9.33 17.39 28.57
N THR A 73 -8.48 17.91 27.70
CA THR A 73 -8.68 19.23 27.13
C THR A 73 -9.74 19.08 26.05
N ASP A 74 -10.98 19.36 26.43
CA ASP A 74 -12.05 19.74 25.50
C ASP A 74 -11.68 21.11 24.94
N SER A 75 -10.81 21.10 23.94
CA SER A 75 -10.57 22.25 23.08
C SER A 75 -11.38 21.98 21.82
N ASN A 76 -12.41 22.81 21.62
CA ASN A 76 -13.12 22.97 20.36
C ASN A 76 -12.15 23.56 19.31
N GLU A 77 -11.12 22.79 18.97
CA GLU A 77 -10.28 23.04 17.82
C GLU A 77 -11.09 22.55 16.62
N SER A 78 -11.36 23.45 15.68
CA SER A 78 -11.75 23.04 14.34
C SER A 78 -10.60 22.20 13.80
N LEU A 79 -10.65 20.89 14.05
CA LEU A 79 -9.67 19.91 13.59
C LEU A 79 -9.80 19.86 12.07
N GLU A 80 -9.24 20.85 11.38
CA GLU A 80 -8.75 20.65 10.04
C GLU A 80 -7.71 19.54 10.16
N GLU A 81 -8.18 18.31 9.98
CA GLU A 81 -7.37 17.11 10.04
C GLU A 81 -6.40 17.18 8.85
N THR A 82 -5.26 17.83 9.11
CA THR A 82 -4.24 18.10 8.11
C THR A 82 -3.64 16.78 7.68
N TYR A 83 -4.05 16.31 6.50
CA TYR A 83 -3.52 15.08 5.95
C TYR A 83 -2.05 15.30 5.56
N ASN A 84 -1.15 14.51 6.14
CA ASN A 84 0.28 14.57 5.84
C ASN A 84 0.67 13.49 4.83
N CYS A 85 1.57 13.83 3.90
CA CYS A 85 2.07 12.89 2.92
C CYS A 85 2.88 11.79 3.60
N PRO A 86 2.59 10.50 3.41
CA PRO A 86 3.34 9.41 4.05
C PRO A 86 4.75 9.19 3.48
N ILE A 87 5.19 10.02 2.52
CA ILE A 87 6.54 9.95 1.92
C ILE A 87 7.44 11.05 2.50
N CYS A 88 6.97 12.31 2.52
CA CYS A 88 7.75 13.44 3.02
C CYS A 88 7.32 13.93 4.41
N PHE A 89 6.23 13.39 4.96
CA PHE A 89 5.65 13.76 6.26
C PHE A 89 5.22 15.23 6.40
N GLU A 90 5.05 15.91 5.28
CA GLU A 90 4.57 17.29 5.24
C GLU A 90 3.10 17.33 4.80
N SER A 91 2.40 18.42 5.15
CA SER A 91 1.00 18.65 4.76
C SER A 91 0.83 18.56 3.26
N VAL A 92 -0.16 17.76 2.80
CA VAL A 92 -0.44 17.64 1.36
C VAL A 92 -1.14 18.88 0.81
N SER A 93 -1.86 19.62 1.66
CA SER A 93 -2.65 20.79 1.24
C SER A 93 -1.79 21.91 0.67
N SER A 94 -0.54 22.05 1.14
CA SER A 94 0.41 23.04 0.63
C SER A 94 1.28 22.55 -0.53
N ARG A 95 1.11 21.28 -0.97
CA ARG A 95 2.05 20.61 -1.89
C ARG A 95 1.39 19.80 -3.00
N ASP A 96 0.31 20.33 -3.57
CA ASP A 96 -0.48 19.69 -4.63
C ASP A 96 -0.87 18.26 -4.27
N PRO A 97 -1.98 18.08 -3.53
CA PRO A 97 -2.44 16.75 -3.17
C PRO A 97 -2.88 15.98 -4.41
N VAL A 98 -2.45 14.71 -4.50
CA VAL A 98 -2.76 13.81 -5.61
C VAL A 98 -3.20 12.46 -5.07
N ALA A 99 -4.36 11.99 -5.53
CA ALA A 99 -4.86 10.65 -5.28
C ALA A 99 -4.41 9.66 -6.36
N THR A 100 -4.02 8.47 -5.92
CA THR A 100 -3.88 7.29 -6.78
C THR A 100 -5.26 6.67 -7.06
N LYS A 101 -5.38 5.83 -8.09
CA LYS A 101 -6.64 5.11 -8.40
C LYS A 101 -7.14 4.23 -7.25
N CYS A 102 -6.25 3.82 -6.34
CA CYS A 102 -6.59 3.02 -5.18
C CYS A 102 -6.97 3.87 -3.94
N GLY A 103 -7.06 5.19 -4.07
CA GLY A 103 -7.56 6.09 -3.03
C GLY A 103 -6.49 6.70 -2.11
N HIS A 104 -5.24 6.26 -2.17
CA HIS A 104 -4.18 6.83 -1.32
C HIS A 104 -3.69 8.17 -1.86
N VAL A 105 -3.47 9.12 -0.94
CA VAL A 105 -3.14 10.52 -1.22
C VAL A 105 -1.69 10.83 -0.87
N PHE A 106 -1.02 11.63 -1.72
CA PHE A 106 0.37 12.03 -1.56
C PHE A 106 0.60 13.42 -2.17
N CYS A 107 1.74 14.02 -1.85
CA CYS A 107 2.23 15.18 -2.59
C CYS A 107 2.57 14.80 -4.05
N ARG A 108 2.29 15.67 -5.02
CA ARG A 108 2.51 15.40 -6.46
C ARG A 108 3.93 14.91 -6.76
N GLN A 109 4.93 15.58 -6.20
CA GLN A 109 6.33 15.26 -6.44
C GLN A 109 6.71 13.89 -5.85
N CYS A 110 6.23 13.61 -4.65
CA CYS A 110 6.48 12.39 -3.90
C CYS A 110 6.01 11.15 -4.68
N ILE A 111 4.75 11.14 -5.10
CA ILE A 111 4.17 9.97 -5.77
C ILE A 111 4.73 9.76 -7.19
N ARG A 112 5.08 10.85 -7.89
CA ARG A 112 5.72 10.76 -9.21
C ARG A 112 7.06 10.05 -9.14
N THR A 113 7.89 10.36 -8.15
CA THR A 113 9.20 9.72 -7.95
C THR A 113 9.06 8.23 -7.71
N VAL A 114 8.14 7.82 -6.84
CA VAL A 114 7.91 6.39 -6.55
C VAL A 114 7.35 5.66 -7.76
N ILE A 115 6.35 6.23 -8.44
CA ILE A 115 5.74 5.58 -9.60
C ILE A 115 6.74 5.45 -10.77
N ARG A 116 7.66 6.40 -10.95
CA ARG A 116 8.71 6.31 -11.98
C ARG A 116 9.65 5.13 -11.74
N ARG A 117 9.92 4.76 -10.48
CA ARG A 117 10.85 3.68 -10.11
C ARG A 117 10.15 2.32 -9.95
N PHE A 118 8.99 2.29 -9.31
CA PHE A 118 8.38 1.05 -8.84
C PHE A 118 7.02 0.73 -9.46
N HIS A 119 6.37 1.70 -10.13
CA HIS A 119 5.05 1.56 -10.74
C HIS A 119 3.95 1.00 -9.80
N LYS A 120 4.09 1.26 -8.49
CA LYS A 120 3.20 0.77 -7.43
C LYS A 120 2.88 1.87 -6.43
N CYS A 121 1.71 1.80 -5.82
CA CYS A 121 1.33 2.63 -4.69
C CYS A 121 2.22 2.32 -3.46
N PRO A 122 2.80 3.31 -2.77
CA PRO A 122 3.59 3.09 -1.55
C PRO A 122 2.83 2.39 -0.42
N VAL A 123 1.51 2.62 -0.32
CA VAL A 123 0.70 2.13 0.81
C VAL A 123 0.17 0.72 0.54
N CYS A 124 -0.63 0.54 -0.52
CA CYS A 124 -1.28 -0.75 -0.79
C CYS A 124 -0.57 -1.60 -1.85
N ARG A 125 0.55 -1.14 -2.41
CA ARG A 125 1.36 -1.85 -3.42
C ARG A 125 0.65 -2.20 -4.74
N MET A 126 -0.60 -1.73 -4.92
CA MET A 126 -1.34 -1.87 -6.17
C MET A 126 -0.64 -1.11 -7.31
N ARG A 127 -0.72 -1.65 -8.53
CA ARG A 127 -0.11 -1.04 -9.72
C ARG A 127 -0.69 0.35 -9.96
N SER A 128 0.19 1.35 -10.00
CA SER A 128 -0.17 2.76 -10.22
C SER A 128 0.71 3.34 -11.33
N THR A 129 0.09 4.10 -12.23
CA THR A 129 0.80 4.78 -13.33
C THR A 129 0.60 6.30 -13.24
N LEU A 130 1.50 7.07 -13.84
CA LEU A 130 1.44 8.54 -13.80
C LEU A 130 0.15 9.11 -14.39
N ARG A 131 -0.42 8.43 -15.39
CA ARG A 131 -1.70 8.80 -16.02
C ARG A 131 -2.91 8.57 -15.11
N GLN A 132 -2.78 7.72 -14.10
CA GLN A 132 -3.86 7.36 -13.17
C GLN A 132 -3.87 8.22 -11.90
N LEU A 133 -3.01 9.24 -11.85
CA LEU A 133 -2.93 10.19 -10.74
C LEU A 133 -3.94 11.31 -10.95
N LYS A 134 -4.77 11.56 -9.95
CA LYS A 134 -5.80 12.61 -9.95
C LYS A 134 -5.42 13.71 -8.97
N SER A 135 -5.34 14.95 -9.44
CA SER A 135 -5.19 16.11 -8.57
C SER A 135 -6.42 16.25 -7.68
N ILE A 136 -6.22 16.58 -6.42
CA ILE A 136 -7.30 16.97 -5.51
C ILE A 136 -7.29 18.49 -5.46
N THR A 137 -8.40 19.11 -5.85
CA THR A 137 -8.63 20.54 -5.63
C THR A 137 -9.25 20.69 -4.24
N MET A 138 -8.61 21.48 -3.39
CA MET A 138 -9.10 21.83 -2.05
C MET A 138 -9.88 23.13 -2.11
#